data_AF-A0A7X1P2L5-F1
#
_entry.id   AF-A0A7X1P2L5-F1
#
_cell.length_a   1.000
_cell.length_b   1.000
_cell.length_c   1.000
_cell.angle_alpha   90.00
_cell.angle_beta   90.00
_cell.angle_gamma   90.00
#
_symmetry.space_group_name_H-M   'P 1'
#
loop_
_entity.id
_entity.type
_entity.pdbx_description
1 polymer ?
#
loop_
_entity_poly.entity_id
_entity_poly.type
_entity_poly.pdbx_seq_one_letter_code
_entity_poly.pdbx_strand_id
1 'polypeptide(L)'
;MKITEAIRTAETEHVVYFLLAAYVETLEHSDTPECLLPAGVKRLPIAGVADISQRAGLLAGAINECSHGQSRSFVEEVGDIFVATLQRLEHLIGVRQFAHGTELRIRSRGVAETSAQKQRVKSPPQR
;
A
#
# COMPACT_ATOMS: atom_id res chain seq x y z
N MET A 1 7.70 19.58 6.25
CA MET A 1 7.03 18.27 6.20
C MET A 1 5.98 18.33 5.09
N LYS A 2 6.22 17.64 3.97
CA LYS A 2 5.28 17.63 2.83
C LYS A 2 4.34 16.43 2.99
N ILE A 3 3.10 16.53 2.52
CA ILE A 3 2.12 15.43 2.60
C ILE A 3 2.65 14.11 2.02
N THR A 4 3.48 14.17 0.98
CA THR A 4 4.21 13.03 0.40
C THR A 4 5.04 12.26 1.44
N GLU A 5 5.67 12.97 2.39
CA GLU A 5 6.45 12.36 3.47
C GLU A 5 5.56 11.62 4.46
N ALA A 6 4.44 12.22 4.85
CA ALA A 6 3.45 11.59 5.72
C ALA A 6 2.85 10.33 5.07
N ILE A 7 2.60 10.36 3.76
CA ILE A 7 2.15 9.19 2.99
C ILE A 7 3.21 8.09 2.99
N ARG A 8 4.49 8.43 2.72
CA ARG A 8 5.59 7.45 2.68
C ARG A 8 5.80 6.73 4.01
N THR A 9 5.55 7.39 5.13
CA THR A 9 5.77 6.84 6.47
C THR A 9 4.49 6.28 7.11
N ALA A 10 3.32 6.48 6.52
CA ALA A 10 2.04 6.00 7.05
C ALA A 10 2.04 4.49 7.31
N GLU A 11 1.68 4.07 8.52
CA GLU A 11 1.81 2.68 8.97
C GLU A 11 0.72 1.75 8.41
N THR A 12 -0.41 2.29 7.98
CA THR A 12 -1.56 1.49 7.54
C THR A 12 -2.17 2.02 6.25
N GLU A 13 -2.83 1.13 5.49
CA GLU A 13 -3.56 1.48 4.27
C GLU A 13 -4.61 2.54 4.55
N HIS A 14 -5.30 2.44 5.69
CA HIS A 14 -6.32 3.40 6.10
C HIS A 14 -5.76 4.82 6.24
N VAL A 15 -4.60 4.97 6.88
CA VAL A 15 -3.94 6.29 7.02
C VAL A 15 -3.54 6.83 5.64
N VAL A 16 -3.05 5.98 4.74
CA VAL A 16 -2.71 6.40 3.37
C VAL A 16 -3.94 6.89 2.61
N TYR A 17 -5.05 6.14 2.63
CA TYR A 17 -6.29 6.56 1.98
C TYR A 17 -6.87 7.83 2.60
N PHE A 18 -6.81 7.97 3.93
CA PHE A 18 -7.25 9.18 4.62
C PHE A 18 -6.44 10.41 4.18
N LEU A 19 -5.11 10.32 4.18
CA LEU A 19 -4.23 11.42 3.77
C LEU A 19 -4.47 11.81 2.31
N LEU A 20 -4.61 10.83 1.41
CA LEU A 20 -4.91 11.12 0.01
C LEU A 20 -6.30 11.74 -0.17
N ALA A 21 -7.32 11.24 0.53
CA ALA A 21 -8.66 11.79 0.44
C ALA A 21 -8.72 13.25 0.94
N ALA A 22 -8.10 13.53 2.09
CA ALA A 22 -8.00 14.90 2.62
C ALA A 22 -7.26 15.85 1.67
N TYR A 23 -6.21 15.36 1.00
CA TYR A 23 -5.51 16.13 -0.03
C TYR A 23 -6.40 16.44 -1.22
N VAL A 24 -7.09 15.43 -1.76
CA VAL A 24 -8.00 15.58 -2.90
C VAL A 24 -9.16 16.51 -2.57
N GLU A 25 -9.71 16.42 -1.36
CA GLU A 25 -10.72 17.35 -0.87
C GLU A 25 -10.19 18.78 -0.80
N THR A 26 -8.93 18.97 -0.36
CA THR A 26 -8.28 20.29 -0.36
C THR A 26 -8.11 20.82 -1.79
N LEU A 27 -7.76 19.97 -2.76
CA LEU A 27 -7.66 20.35 -4.18
C LEU A 27 -9.00 20.76 -4.79
N GLU A 28 -10.11 20.19 -4.31
CA GLU A 28 -11.45 20.56 -4.76
C GLU A 28 -11.85 21.96 -4.27
N HIS A 29 -11.38 22.35 -3.08
CA HIS A 29 -11.74 23.62 -2.43
C HIS A 29 -10.67 24.72 -2.60
N SER A 30 -9.50 24.41 -3.15
CA SER A 30 -8.50 25.43 -3.48
C SER A 30 -8.93 26.22 -4.72
N ASP A 31 -8.63 27.53 -4.74
CA ASP A 31 -8.76 28.43 -5.90
C ASP A 31 -7.79 28.07 -7.06
N THR A 32 -7.48 26.80 -7.21
CA THR A 32 -6.77 26.25 -8.36
C THR A 32 -7.63 26.42 -9.60
N PRO A 33 -7.13 27.10 -10.65
CA PRO A 33 -7.83 27.19 -11.93
C PRO A 33 -8.30 25.82 -12.38
N GLU A 34 -9.56 25.69 -12.76
CA GLU A 34 -10.17 24.43 -13.20
C GLU A 34 -9.39 23.75 -14.34
N CYS A 35 -8.63 24.53 -15.12
CA CYS A 35 -7.78 24.06 -16.21
C CYS A 35 -6.48 23.36 -15.78
N LEU A 36 -6.04 23.43 -14.52
CA LEU A 36 -4.73 22.87 -14.12
C LEU A 36 -4.75 21.36 -13.89
N LEU A 37 -5.86 20.82 -13.35
CA LEU A 37 -5.96 19.42 -13.00
C LEU A 37 -7.14 18.77 -13.72
N PRO A 38 -6.95 17.60 -14.36
CA PRO A 38 -8.04 16.85 -14.95
C PRO A 38 -9.14 16.58 -13.91
N ALA A 39 -10.41 16.76 -14.27
CA ALA A 39 -11.53 16.61 -13.33
C ALA A 39 -11.57 15.24 -12.63
N GLY A 40 -11.11 14.18 -13.32
CA GLY A 40 -11.00 12.83 -12.76
C GLY A 40 -10.02 12.72 -11.58
N VAL A 41 -9.02 13.59 -11.48
CA VAL A 41 -8.04 13.58 -10.37
C VAL A 41 -8.70 14.01 -9.06
N LYS A 42 -9.60 15.00 -9.12
CA LYS A 42 -10.23 15.62 -7.95
C LYS A 42 -11.47 14.89 -7.40
N ARG A 43 -11.94 13.84 -8.08
CA ARG A 43 -13.20 13.18 -7.72
C ARG A 43 -13.09 12.38 -6.42
N LEU A 44 -14.01 12.56 -5.49
CA LEU A 44 -14.20 11.61 -4.38
C LEU A 44 -15.41 10.69 -4.63
N PRO A 45 -15.43 9.47 -4.06
CA PRO A 45 -14.40 8.83 -3.21
C PRO A 45 -13.19 8.28 -4.00
N ILE A 46 -12.12 7.90 -3.29
CA ILE A 46 -10.99 7.14 -3.84
C ILE A 46 -11.31 5.63 -3.79
N ALA A 47 -11.40 4.99 -4.96
CA ALA A 47 -11.86 3.61 -5.11
C ALA A 47 -10.71 2.58 -5.19
N GLY A 48 -9.76 2.69 -4.26
CA GLY A 48 -8.65 1.73 -4.13
C GLY A 48 -7.46 1.97 -5.07
N VAL A 49 -6.50 1.02 -5.08
CA VAL A 49 -5.22 1.15 -5.79
C VAL A 49 -5.39 1.36 -7.30
N ALA A 50 -6.34 0.66 -7.93
CA ALA A 50 -6.59 0.78 -9.37
C ALA A 50 -7.06 2.20 -9.76
N ASP A 51 -7.93 2.81 -8.95
CA ASP A 51 -8.39 4.20 -9.15
C ASP A 51 -7.24 5.20 -9.00
N ILE A 52 -6.40 5.02 -7.97
CA ILE A 52 -5.21 5.87 -7.76
C ILE A 52 -4.25 5.76 -8.95
N SER A 53 -4.05 4.56 -9.49
CA SER A 53 -3.19 4.31 -10.65
C SER A 53 -3.71 4.98 -11.91
N GLN A 54 -5.02 4.87 -12.16
CA GLN A 54 -5.67 5.58 -13.26
C GLN A 54 -5.47 7.09 -13.15
N ARG A 55 -5.65 7.68 -11.97
CA ARG A 55 -5.48 9.12 -11.75
C ARG A 55 -4.04 9.58 -11.91
N ALA A 56 -3.07 8.76 -11.47
CA ALA A 56 -1.65 9.01 -11.73
C ALA A 56 -1.36 9.03 -13.25
N GLY A 57 -2.01 8.16 -14.03
CA GLY A 57 -1.95 8.18 -15.49
C GLY A 57 -2.49 9.48 -16.10
N LEU A 58 -3.61 10.01 -15.61
CA LEU A 58 -4.16 11.29 -16.05
C LEU A 58 -3.18 12.45 -15.77
N LEU A 59 -2.53 12.44 -14.61
CA LEU A 59 -1.54 13.45 -14.23
C LEU A 59 -0.30 13.37 -15.12
N ALA A 60 0.19 12.16 -15.44
CA ALA A 60 1.30 11.99 -16.35
C ALA A 60 0.99 12.55 -17.75
N GLY A 61 -0.24 12.35 -18.25
CA GLY A 61 -0.71 12.99 -19.48
C GLY A 61 -0.70 14.52 -19.39
N ALA A 62 -1.28 15.07 -18.32
CA ALA A 62 -1.34 16.52 -18.09
C ALA A 62 0.05 17.18 -17.97
N ILE A 63 1.04 16.50 -17.36
CA ILE A 63 2.42 16.98 -17.26
C ILE A 63 3.07 17.09 -18.65
N ASN A 64 2.79 16.13 -19.54
CA ASN A 64 3.31 16.14 -20.91
C ASN A 64 2.66 17.24 -21.77
N GLU A 65 1.41 17.60 -21.49
CA GLU A 65 0.67 18.66 -22.19
C GLU A 65 1.02 20.06 -21.66
N CYS A 66 1.42 20.17 -20.39
CA CYS A 66 1.81 21.44 -19.79
C CYS A 66 3.16 21.94 -20.33
N SER A 67 3.12 23.11 -20.97
CA SER A 67 4.32 23.89 -21.27
C SER A 67 4.96 24.42 -19.97
N HIS A 68 6.27 24.62 -19.95
CA HIS A 68 7.04 25.01 -18.76
C HIS A 68 6.41 26.15 -17.94
N GLY A 69 6.49 26.08 -16.61
CA GLY A 69 6.01 27.14 -15.72
C GLY A 69 5.46 26.61 -14.39
N GLN A 70 4.85 27.51 -13.62
CA GLN A 70 4.27 27.21 -12.30
C GLN A 70 3.14 26.16 -12.35
N SER A 71 2.38 26.15 -13.44
CA SER A 71 1.33 25.16 -13.71
C SER A 71 1.90 23.74 -13.74
N ARG A 72 3.02 23.55 -14.46
CA ARG A 72 3.67 22.24 -14.58
C ARG A 72 4.19 21.76 -13.24
N SER A 73 4.87 22.61 -12.47
CA SER A 73 5.40 22.23 -11.15
C SER A 73 4.29 21.83 -10.17
N PHE A 74 3.12 22.46 -10.26
CA PHE A 74 1.97 22.10 -9.45
C PHE A 74 1.41 20.72 -9.82
N VAL A 75 1.24 20.44 -11.12
CA VAL A 75 0.76 19.13 -11.59
C VAL A 75 1.78 18.03 -11.26
N GLU A 76 3.08 18.33 -11.35
CA GLU A 76 4.16 17.42 -10.92
C GLU A 76 4.08 17.12 -9.41
N GLU A 77 3.85 18.12 -8.56
CA GLU A 77 3.67 17.91 -7.12
C GLU A 77 2.46 17.03 -6.81
N VAL A 78 1.32 17.26 -7.46
CA VAL A 78 0.13 16.41 -7.34
C VAL A 78 0.48 14.98 -7.80
N GLY A 79 1.19 14.84 -8.93
CA GLY A 79 1.68 13.57 -9.45
C GLY A 79 2.53 12.80 -8.43
N ASP A 80 3.49 13.47 -7.79
CA ASP A 80 4.37 12.88 -6.77
C ASP A 80 3.58 12.31 -5.58
N ILE A 81 2.49 12.97 -5.18
CA ILE A 81 1.62 12.54 -4.09
C ILE A 81 0.88 11.24 -4.48
N PHE A 82 0.31 11.18 -5.68
CA PHE A 82 -0.37 9.98 -6.18
C PHE A 82 0.61 8.81 -6.33
N VAL A 83 1.81 9.04 -6.87
CA VAL A 83 2.85 8.02 -7.01
C VAL A 83 3.33 7.52 -5.64
N ALA A 84 3.58 8.42 -4.68
CA ALA A 84 3.96 8.02 -3.32
C ALA A 84 2.86 7.19 -2.63
N THR A 85 1.59 7.51 -2.89
CA THR A 85 0.45 6.75 -2.38
C THR A 85 0.44 5.33 -2.94
N LEU A 86 0.60 5.17 -4.26
CA LEU A 86 0.65 3.85 -4.91
C LEU A 86 1.77 2.99 -4.33
N GLN A 87 2.99 3.53 -4.31
CA GLN A 87 4.16 2.82 -3.80
C GLN A 87 3.96 2.37 -2.34
N ARG A 88 3.34 3.23 -1.51
CA ARG A 88 3.09 2.87 -0.12
C ARG A 88 2.03 1.78 0.02
N LEU A 89 0.92 1.88 -0.70
CA LEU A 89 -0.14 0.87 -0.67
C LEU A 89 0.36 -0.48 -1.17
N GLU A 90 1.11 -0.51 -2.27
CA GLU A 90 1.72 -1.75 -2.78
C GLU A 90 2.64 -2.40 -1.74
N HIS A 91 3.46 -1.61 -1.05
CA HIS A 91 4.31 -2.10 0.03
C HIS A 91 3.49 -2.69 1.19
N LEU A 92 2.47 -1.97 1.67
CA LEU A 92 1.64 -2.40 2.81
C LEU A 92 0.81 -3.66 2.47
N ILE A 93 0.24 -3.72 1.26
CA ILE A 93 -0.52 -4.87 0.78
C ILE A 93 0.40 -6.09 0.60
N GLY A 94 1.60 -5.88 0.03
CA GLY A 94 2.61 -6.93 -0.10
C GLY A 94 2.99 -7.52 1.26
N VAL A 95 3.32 -6.66 2.24
CA VAL A 95 3.67 -7.09 3.61
C VAL A 95 2.54 -7.92 4.24
N ARG A 96 1.27 -7.55 4.07
CA ARG A 96 0.13 -8.35 4.57
C ARG A 96 0.04 -9.73 3.94
N GLN A 97 0.23 -9.83 2.63
CA GLN A 97 0.20 -11.11 1.93
C GLN A 97 1.29 -12.06 2.44
N PHE A 98 2.49 -11.55 2.72
CA PHE A 98 3.56 -12.34 3.32
C PHE A 98 3.27 -12.73 4.78
N ALA A 99 2.71 -11.83 5.59
CA ALA A 99 2.35 -12.14 6.97
C ALA A 99 1.33 -13.29 7.06
N HIS A 100 0.29 -13.27 6.22
CA HIS A 100 -0.71 -14.35 6.18
C HIS A 100 -0.19 -15.65 5.54
N GLY A 101 0.72 -15.59 4.57
CA GLY A 101 1.36 -16.78 3.99
C GLY A 101 2.29 -17.52 4.95
N THR A 102 2.88 -16.81 5.92
CA THR A 102 3.83 -17.41 6.88
C THR A 102 3.11 -18.11 8.03
N GLU A 103 1.96 -17.60 8.46
CA GLU A 103 1.18 -18.14 9.59
C GLU A 103 0.56 -19.52 9.27
N LEU A 104 0.19 -19.77 8.01
CA LEU A 104 -0.32 -21.06 7.53
C LEU A 104 0.76 -22.16 7.45
N ARG A 105 2.04 -21.80 7.38
CA ARG A 105 3.13 -22.78 7.25
C ARG A 105 3.71 -23.24 8.59
N ILE A 106 3.60 -22.43 9.64
CA ILE A 106 4.11 -22.79 10.98
C ILE A 106 3.19 -23.79 11.68
N ARG A 107 1.88 -23.80 11.40
CA ARG A 107 0.94 -24.76 12.00
C ARG A 107 1.00 -26.18 11.40
N SER A 108 1.63 -26.36 10.25
CA SER A 108 1.66 -27.66 9.54
C SER A 108 2.88 -28.53 9.87
N ARG A 109 3.78 -28.08 10.75
CA ARG A 109 5.06 -28.75 11.05
C ARG A 109 5.21 -29.19 12.52
N GLY A 110 4.09 -29.32 13.24
CA GLY A 110 4.04 -29.61 14.67
C GLY A 110 3.37 -30.92 15.08
N VAL A 111 3.19 -31.90 14.18
CA VAL A 111 2.63 -33.23 14.55
C VAL A 111 3.32 -34.34 13.75
N ALA A 112 4.60 -34.61 14.03
CA ALA A 112 5.24 -35.83 13.55
C ALA A 112 6.48 -36.20 14.36
N GLU A 113 6.43 -36.15 15.70
CA GLU A 113 7.52 -36.74 16.49
C GLU A 113 7.05 -36.97 17.92
N THR A 114 6.57 -38.19 18.20
CA THR A 114 6.85 -38.96 19.43
C THR A 114 5.92 -40.17 19.48
N SER A 115 6.37 -41.30 18.94
CA SER A 115 5.93 -42.63 19.42
C SER A 115 6.92 -43.70 18.99
N ALA A 116 7.25 -44.56 19.96
CA ALA A 116 7.98 -45.83 19.86
C ALA A 116 9.49 -45.82 20.21
N GLN A 117 9.82 -45.47 21.45
CA GLN A 117 11.03 -45.98 22.13
C GLN A 117 10.69 -46.34 23.59
N LYS A 118 10.03 -47.50 23.82
CA LYS A 118 10.04 -48.17 25.13
C LYS A 118 9.37 -49.55 25.04
N GLN A 119 10.18 -50.61 24.99
CA GLN A 119 10.00 -51.84 25.79
C GLN A 119 11.02 -52.90 25.34
N ARG A 120 12.12 -53.02 26.09
CA ARG A 120 12.86 -54.28 26.22
C ARG A 120 13.32 -54.40 27.67
N VAL A 121 12.39 -54.85 28.52
CA VAL A 121 12.67 -55.21 29.90
C VAL A 121 13.12 -56.66 29.94
N LYS A 122 14.19 -56.88 30.68
CA LYS A 122 14.94 -58.12 30.93
C LYS A 122 14.06 -59.21 31.54
N SER A 123 14.26 -60.45 31.12
CA SER A 123 13.76 -61.65 31.83
C SER A 123 14.87 -62.26 32.71
N PRO A 124 14.54 -62.88 33.87
CA PRO A 124 15.49 -63.29 34.92
C PRO A 124 16.02 -64.73 34.74
N PRO A 125 16.95 -65.19 35.60
CA PRO A 125 17.69 -66.44 35.41
C PRO A 125 16.87 -67.67 35.86
N GLN A 126 17.09 -68.80 35.19
CA GLN A 126 16.73 -70.12 35.73
C GLN A 126 17.98 -70.86 36.20
N ARG A 127 17.79 -71.54 37.33
CA ARG A 127 18.76 -72.25 38.16
C ARG A 127 19.37 -73.46 37.47
#